data_AF-A0A810ZSZ0-F1
#
_entry.id   AF-A0A810ZSZ0-F1
#
_cell.length_a   1.000
_cell.length_b   1.000
_cell.length_c   1.000
_cell.angle_alpha   90.00
_cell.angle_beta   90.00
_cell.angle_gamma   90.00
#
_symmetry.space_group_name_H-M   'P 1'
#
loop_
_entity.id
_entity.type
_entity.pdbx_description
1 polymer ?
#
loop_
_entity_poly.entity_id
_entity_poly.type
_entity_poly.pdbx_seq_one_letter_code
_entity_poly.pdbx_strand_id
1 'polypeptide(L)'
;MLVHVAALSFLFFSVQSFTIKDSLKKFNRHSGNTPADEDYSVSTLIERANVNVGKNQNEPLVMFGDIAIPTGLQNADACTRDRCRWPKAMDGFVYVPYRISRAYSGRERQTIVNGLRSFAASTCVRFTPLNGQRDFVDIQSLSGCYSFVGRRGRGQVVSLSRQGCVFRQVIQHELLHALGFNHEQTRSDRDRHVRILFQNVISGMESNFIRLDTRNLGTPYDYTSVMHYGRFAFSKNGQPTIIPIPNGNAVIGQANRMSPIDIRRVNLLYDCRMYLRPNPANNS
;
A
#
# COMPACT_ATOMS: atom_id res chain seq x y z
N MET A 1 -22.53 67.96 27.11
CA MET A 1 -22.83 67.93 25.66
C MET A 1 -21.60 67.45 24.90
N LEU A 2 -21.75 66.32 24.20
CA LEU A 2 -21.08 65.91 22.95
C LEU A 2 -19.54 65.83 22.97
N VAL A 3 -18.93 64.68 23.31
CA VAL A 3 -18.68 63.47 22.48
C VAL A 3 -17.76 63.73 21.28
N HIS A 4 -16.47 63.41 21.45
CA HIS A 4 -15.52 63.25 20.34
C HIS A 4 -15.75 61.91 19.64
N VAL A 5 -16.05 61.95 18.34
CA VAL A 5 -16.19 60.79 17.46
C VAL A 5 -14.81 60.45 16.90
N ALA A 6 -14.26 59.30 17.28
CA ALA A 6 -13.11 58.71 16.62
C ALA A 6 -13.57 57.97 15.35
N ALA A 7 -13.12 58.40 14.18
CA ALA A 7 -13.34 57.70 12.92
C ALA A 7 -12.40 56.49 12.85
N LEU A 8 -12.95 55.28 13.00
CA LEU A 8 -12.24 54.04 12.68
C LEU A 8 -12.24 53.83 11.16
N SER A 9 -11.07 53.95 10.53
CA SER A 9 -10.86 53.50 9.15
C SER A 9 -10.76 51.98 9.12
N PHE A 10 -11.82 51.30 8.66
CA PHE A 10 -11.78 49.88 8.34
C PHE A 10 -11.10 49.67 6.99
N LEU A 11 -9.88 49.14 7.00
CA LEU A 11 -9.24 48.56 5.82
C LEU A 11 -9.95 47.23 5.50
N PHE A 12 -10.80 47.24 4.48
CA PHE A 12 -11.31 46.02 3.87
C PHE A 12 -10.17 45.31 3.12
N PHE A 13 -9.52 44.33 3.75
CA PHE A 13 -8.81 43.31 3.01
C PHE A 13 -9.85 42.37 2.39
N SER A 14 -10.02 42.47 1.07
CA SER A 14 -10.73 41.48 0.27
C SER A 14 -9.98 40.17 0.34
N VAL A 15 -10.40 39.27 1.24
CA VAL A 15 -10.01 37.88 1.18
C VAL A 15 -10.82 37.27 0.05
N GLN A 16 -10.21 37.15 -1.14
CA GLN A 16 -10.74 36.29 -2.18
C GLN A 16 -10.81 34.87 -1.60
N SER A 17 -11.99 34.47 -1.15
CA SER A 17 -12.30 33.07 -0.86
C SER A 17 -12.18 32.32 -2.19
N PHE A 18 -11.01 31.76 -2.46
CA PHE A 18 -10.85 30.76 -3.48
C PHE A 18 -11.76 29.60 -3.10
N THR A 19 -12.85 29.48 -3.85
CA THR A 19 -13.94 28.55 -3.61
C THR A 19 -13.40 27.13 -3.60
N ILE A 20 -13.40 26.48 -2.43
CA ILE A 20 -13.26 25.02 -2.27
C ILE A 20 -14.25 24.27 -3.18
N LYS A 21 -15.36 24.93 -3.55
CA LYS A 21 -16.35 24.44 -4.53
C LYS A 21 -15.80 24.27 -5.95
N ASP A 22 -14.80 25.04 -6.40
CA ASP A 22 -14.26 24.89 -7.75
C ASP A 22 -13.29 23.71 -7.87
N SER A 23 -12.51 23.41 -6.82
CA SER A 23 -11.78 22.14 -6.74
C SER A 23 -12.74 20.96 -6.68
N LEU A 24 -13.82 21.01 -5.89
CA LEU A 24 -14.80 19.91 -5.82
C LEU A 24 -15.59 19.70 -7.12
N LYS A 25 -15.90 20.76 -7.88
CA LYS A 25 -16.63 20.65 -9.15
C LYS A 25 -15.80 20.02 -10.27
N LYS A 26 -14.48 20.21 -10.28
CA LYS A 26 -13.60 19.58 -11.27
C LYS A 26 -13.44 18.07 -11.06
N PHE A 27 -13.80 17.55 -9.89
CA PHE A 27 -13.63 16.15 -9.50
C PHE A 27 -14.79 15.22 -9.87
N ASN A 28 -15.95 15.74 -10.28
CA ASN A 28 -17.14 14.90 -10.55
C ASN A 28 -17.31 14.49 -12.03
N ARG A 29 -16.26 14.66 -12.84
CA ARG A 29 -16.17 14.10 -14.19
C ARG A 29 -14.73 13.65 -14.38
N HIS A 30 -14.47 12.36 -14.21
CA HIS A 30 -13.59 11.50 -15.02
C HIS A 30 -13.45 10.16 -14.30
N SER A 31 -14.14 9.14 -14.82
CA SER A 31 -13.98 7.75 -14.39
C SER A 31 -12.66 7.21 -14.97
N GLY A 32 -11.54 7.44 -14.29
CA GLY A 32 -10.27 6.83 -14.65
C GLY A 32 -9.05 7.46 -13.96
N ASN A 33 -8.03 6.64 -13.75
CA ASN A 33 -6.69 7.07 -13.35
C ASN A 33 -6.13 8.08 -14.36
N THR A 34 -5.61 9.22 -13.90
CA THR A 34 -4.98 10.21 -14.77
C THR A 34 -3.47 9.97 -14.88
N PRO A 35 -2.81 10.38 -15.98
CA PRO A 35 -1.35 10.27 -16.10
C PRO A 35 -0.59 11.00 -14.99
N ALA A 36 -1.14 12.11 -14.49
CA ALA A 36 -0.58 12.86 -13.37
C ALA A 36 -0.61 12.07 -12.05
N ASP A 37 -1.44 11.02 -11.96
CA ASP A 37 -1.50 10.19 -10.77
C ASP A 37 -0.34 9.17 -10.68
N GLU A 38 0.35 8.89 -11.79
CA GLU A 38 1.50 7.96 -11.79
C GLU A 38 2.72 8.51 -11.03
N ASP A 39 2.79 9.84 -10.83
CA ASP A 39 3.88 10.51 -10.13
C ASP A 39 3.72 10.50 -8.59
N TYR A 40 2.55 10.12 -8.08
CA TYR A 40 2.32 10.04 -6.64
C TYR A 40 2.95 8.79 -6.01
N SER A 41 3.38 8.93 -4.76
CA SER A 41 3.80 7.78 -3.95
C SER A 41 2.67 6.75 -3.81
N VAL A 42 3.03 5.47 -3.68
CA VAL A 42 2.06 4.39 -3.41
C VAL A 42 1.18 4.73 -2.21
N SER A 43 1.79 5.18 -1.10
CA SER A 43 1.03 5.61 0.09
C SER A 43 0.11 6.79 -0.18
N THR A 44 0.47 7.73 -1.05
CA THR A 44 -0.41 8.87 -1.39
C THR A 44 -1.61 8.42 -2.22
N LEU A 45 -1.42 7.49 -3.16
CA LEU A 45 -2.52 6.91 -3.94
C LEU A 45 -3.48 6.16 -3.01
N ILE A 46 -2.94 5.33 -2.12
CA ILE A 46 -3.70 4.54 -1.15
C ILE A 46 -4.43 5.45 -0.16
N GLU A 47 -3.76 6.45 0.44
CA GLU A 47 -4.37 7.40 1.38
C GLU A 47 -5.58 8.11 0.76
N ARG A 48 -5.47 8.54 -0.50
CA ARG A 48 -6.56 9.17 -1.24
C ARG A 48 -7.72 8.21 -1.52
N ALA A 49 -7.40 6.98 -1.92
CA ALA A 49 -8.42 5.96 -2.20
C ALA A 49 -9.12 5.47 -0.92
N ASN A 50 -8.43 5.48 0.22
CA ASN A 50 -8.88 4.87 1.47
C ASN A 50 -9.65 5.80 2.40
N VAL A 51 -9.90 7.05 2.01
CA VAL A 51 -10.61 8.06 2.82
C VAL A 51 -11.99 7.62 3.34
N ASN A 52 -12.62 6.64 2.68
CA ASN A 52 -13.93 6.11 3.05
C ASN A 52 -13.93 4.63 3.47
N VAL A 53 -12.77 3.99 3.56
CA VAL A 53 -12.64 2.60 3.99
C VAL A 53 -13.13 2.43 5.42
N GLY A 54 -13.87 1.35 5.69
CA GLY A 54 -14.34 1.01 7.04
C GLY A 54 -15.57 1.83 7.51
N LYS A 55 -16.12 2.70 6.64
CA LYS A 55 -17.40 3.38 6.89
C LYS A 55 -18.61 2.50 6.55
N ASN A 56 -18.42 1.42 5.79
CA ASN A 56 -19.46 0.49 5.40
C ASN A 56 -19.48 -0.71 6.36
N GLN A 57 -20.66 -1.14 6.80
CA GLN A 57 -20.83 -2.22 7.80
C GLN A 57 -20.29 -3.60 7.37
N ASN A 58 -20.04 -3.79 6.07
CA ASN A 58 -19.56 -5.06 5.49
C ASN A 58 -18.09 -5.02 5.07
N GLU A 59 -17.37 -3.93 5.34
CA GLU A 59 -15.95 -3.83 5.04
C GLU A 59 -15.10 -4.23 6.24
N PRO A 60 -13.94 -4.89 6.00
CA PRO A 60 -13.01 -5.16 7.07
C PRO A 60 -12.49 -3.86 7.68
N LEU A 61 -12.16 -3.91 8.97
CA LEU A 61 -11.36 -2.86 9.57
C LEU A 61 -9.97 -2.89 8.91
N VAL A 62 -9.45 -1.71 8.57
CA VAL A 62 -8.14 -1.55 7.94
C VAL A 62 -7.21 -0.84 8.91
N MET A 63 -6.06 -1.45 9.16
CA MET A 63 -4.96 -0.92 9.96
C MET A 63 -3.77 -0.60 9.06
N PHE A 64 -2.83 0.21 9.55
CA PHE A 64 -1.64 0.58 8.77
C PHE A 64 -2.02 1.12 7.39
N GLY A 65 -3.07 1.94 7.30
CA GLY A 65 -3.56 2.51 6.04
C GLY A 65 -4.30 1.57 5.09
N ASP A 66 -3.82 0.34 4.88
CA ASP A 66 -4.26 -0.60 3.82
C ASP A 66 -4.19 -2.10 4.20
N ILE A 67 -3.86 -2.45 5.44
CA ILE A 67 -3.87 -3.84 5.90
C ILE A 67 -5.23 -4.18 6.52
N ALA A 68 -6.01 -5.01 5.84
CA ALA A 68 -7.26 -5.53 6.35
C ALA A 68 -7.04 -6.50 7.52
N ILE A 69 -7.84 -6.36 8.58
CA ILE A 69 -7.87 -7.26 9.72
C ILE A 69 -9.25 -7.93 9.82
N PRO A 70 -9.33 -9.23 10.18
CA PRO A 70 -10.61 -9.93 10.27
C PRO A 70 -11.55 -9.28 11.29
N THR A 71 -12.78 -8.99 10.88
CA THR A 71 -13.85 -8.53 11.77
C THR A 71 -14.53 -9.74 12.39
N GLY A 72 -13.94 -10.27 13.46
CA GLY A 72 -14.50 -11.35 14.26
C GLY A 72 -13.60 -11.61 15.46
N LEU A 73 -14.19 -11.80 16.64
CA LEU A 73 -13.49 -12.17 17.89
C LEU A 73 -12.79 -13.53 17.69
N GLN A 74 -11.61 -13.51 17.09
CA GLN A 74 -10.70 -14.64 17.07
C GLN A 74 -9.71 -14.41 18.20
N ASN A 75 -9.75 -15.28 19.20
CA ASN A 75 -8.86 -15.23 20.37
C ASN A 75 -7.37 -15.46 20.02
N ALA A 76 -7.07 -15.79 18.75
CA ALA A 76 -5.74 -15.89 18.19
C ALA A 76 -5.75 -15.25 16.80
N ASP A 77 -4.74 -14.44 16.48
CA ASP A 77 -4.53 -13.98 15.11
C ASP A 77 -4.35 -15.20 14.18
N ALA A 78 -5.05 -15.23 13.04
CA ALA A 78 -4.90 -16.34 12.10
C ALA A 78 -3.48 -16.43 11.51
N CYS A 79 -2.60 -15.44 11.72
CA CYS A 79 -1.23 -15.45 11.26
C CYS A 79 -0.17 -15.44 12.39
N THR A 80 -0.07 -16.53 13.14
CA THR A 80 0.92 -16.68 14.25
C THR A 80 2.22 -17.41 13.87
N ARG A 81 2.56 -17.47 12.57
CA ARG A 81 3.76 -18.08 11.92
C ARG A 81 3.52 -19.43 11.19
N ASP A 82 4.24 -19.57 10.08
CA ASP A 82 4.28 -20.60 9.02
C ASP A 82 2.98 -20.96 8.28
N ARG A 83 1.80 -20.86 8.90
CA ARG A 83 0.53 -21.25 8.25
C ARG A 83 -0.06 -20.20 7.29
N CYS A 84 0.40 -18.95 7.36
CA CYS A 84 -0.09 -17.86 6.51
C CYS A 84 0.72 -17.66 5.20
N ARG A 85 1.62 -18.58 4.85
CA ARG A 85 2.22 -18.57 3.51
C ARG A 85 1.33 -19.30 2.52
N TRP A 86 1.39 -18.89 1.26
CA TRP A 86 0.88 -19.70 0.16
C TRP A 86 1.72 -20.98 0.03
N PRO A 87 1.09 -22.15 -0.17
CA PRO A 87 1.81 -23.40 -0.24
C PRO A 87 2.71 -23.44 -1.47
N LYS A 88 3.91 -23.99 -1.30
CA LYS A 88 4.83 -24.28 -2.39
C LYS A 88 4.54 -25.68 -2.93
N ALA A 89 4.41 -25.77 -4.25
CA ALA A 89 4.23 -27.02 -4.96
C ALA A 89 5.56 -27.79 -5.11
N MET A 90 5.45 -29.08 -5.44
CA MET A 90 6.60 -29.97 -5.59
C MET A 90 7.54 -29.56 -6.73
N ASP A 91 7.03 -28.88 -7.75
CA ASP A 91 7.80 -28.31 -8.86
C ASP A 91 8.62 -27.08 -8.47
N GLY A 92 8.51 -26.63 -7.22
CA GLY A 92 9.25 -25.50 -6.68
C GLY A 92 8.56 -24.14 -6.87
N PHE A 93 7.38 -24.10 -7.50
CA PHE A 93 6.59 -22.88 -7.66
C PHE A 93 5.57 -22.67 -6.53
N VAL A 94 5.12 -21.44 -6.36
CA VAL A 94 4.04 -21.07 -5.42
C VAL A 94 2.86 -20.59 -6.24
N TYR A 95 1.83 -21.42 -6.33
CA TYR A 95 0.62 -21.07 -7.08
C TYR A 95 -0.36 -20.32 -6.18
N VAL A 96 -0.72 -19.11 -6.59
CA VAL A 96 -1.70 -18.25 -5.91
C VAL A 96 -2.93 -18.12 -6.80
N PRO A 97 -3.99 -18.91 -6.58
CA PRO A 97 -5.20 -18.83 -7.36
C PRO A 97 -5.86 -17.46 -7.18
N TYR A 98 -6.40 -16.89 -8.26
CA TYR A 98 -7.09 -15.61 -8.20
C TYR A 98 -8.36 -15.57 -9.05
N ARG A 99 -9.31 -14.73 -8.63
CA ARG A 99 -10.46 -14.30 -9.42
C ARG A 99 -10.46 -12.78 -9.50
N ILE A 100 -10.87 -12.24 -10.65
CA ILE A 100 -11.06 -10.79 -10.84
C ILE A 100 -12.54 -10.53 -11.06
N SER A 101 -13.11 -9.61 -10.28
CA SER A 101 -14.49 -9.16 -10.40
C SER A 101 -14.84 -8.72 -11.83
N ARG A 102 -16.09 -8.94 -12.23
CA ARG A 102 -16.62 -8.48 -13.52
C ARG A 102 -16.84 -6.95 -13.56
N ALA A 103 -16.71 -6.26 -12.43
CA ALA A 103 -16.88 -4.81 -12.34
C ALA A 103 -15.76 -4.02 -13.03
N TYR A 104 -14.58 -4.62 -13.23
CA TYR A 104 -13.47 -3.99 -13.95
C TYR A 104 -13.70 -4.00 -15.46
N SER A 105 -13.42 -2.87 -16.11
CA SER A 105 -13.33 -2.77 -17.56
C SER A 105 -12.20 -3.65 -18.12
N GLY A 106 -12.23 -3.91 -19.44
CA GLY A 106 -11.18 -4.68 -20.11
C GLY A 106 -9.76 -4.10 -19.90
N ARG A 107 -9.63 -2.76 -19.91
CA ARG A 107 -8.36 -2.07 -19.67
C ARG A 107 -7.89 -2.25 -18.23
N GLU A 108 -8.76 -2.02 -17.24
CA GLU A 108 -8.42 -2.21 -15.82
C GLU A 108 -8.03 -3.66 -15.54
N ARG A 109 -8.79 -4.63 -16.09
CA ARG A 109 -8.49 -6.06 -15.97
C ARG A 109 -7.12 -6.39 -16.57
N GLN A 110 -6.78 -5.82 -17.72
CA GLN A 110 -5.45 -6.01 -18.33
C GLN A 110 -4.34 -5.47 -17.43
N THR A 111 -4.52 -4.30 -16.82
CA THR A 111 -3.55 -3.73 -15.87
C THR A 111 -3.36 -4.64 -14.65
N ILE A 112 -4.46 -5.15 -14.07
CA ILE A 112 -4.43 -6.10 -12.94
C ILE A 112 -3.68 -7.39 -13.34
N VAL A 113 -4.02 -7.97 -14.49
CA VAL A 113 -3.35 -9.18 -15.00
C VAL A 113 -1.86 -8.95 -15.26
N ASN A 114 -1.47 -7.77 -15.76
CA ASN A 114 -0.06 -7.42 -15.93
C ASN A 114 0.67 -7.30 -14.57
N GLY A 115 0.02 -6.72 -13.56
CA GLY A 115 0.54 -6.69 -12.19
C GLY A 115 0.75 -8.08 -11.61
N LEU A 116 -0.23 -8.98 -11.74
CA LEU A 116 -0.14 -10.39 -11.33
C LEU A 116 1.01 -11.12 -12.04
N ARG A 117 1.11 -10.99 -13.37
CA ARG A 117 2.14 -11.63 -14.18
C ARG A 117 3.56 -11.13 -13.87
N SER A 118 3.70 -9.90 -13.40
CA SER A 118 5.01 -9.30 -13.15
C SER A 118 5.85 -10.06 -12.10
N PHE A 119 5.21 -10.78 -11.17
CA PHE A 119 5.90 -11.60 -10.18
C PHE A 119 6.61 -12.81 -10.80
N ALA A 120 6.08 -13.35 -11.90
CA ALA A 120 6.62 -14.56 -12.51
C ALA A 120 7.97 -14.35 -13.19
N ALA A 121 8.32 -13.10 -13.51
CA ALA A 121 9.57 -12.76 -14.18
C ALA A 121 10.80 -12.94 -13.27
N SER A 122 10.65 -12.77 -11.96
CA SER A 122 11.78 -12.69 -11.03
C SER A 122 11.58 -13.47 -9.72
N THR A 123 10.48 -14.21 -9.60
CA THR A 123 10.16 -15.03 -8.43
C THR A 123 9.55 -16.38 -8.83
N CYS A 124 9.44 -17.31 -7.89
CA CYS A 124 8.71 -18.56 -8.08
C CYS A 124 7.19 -18.45 -7.84
N VAL A 125 6.67 -17.24 -7.56
CA VAL A 125 5.22 -17.01 -7.39
C VAL A 125 4.52 -16.98 -8.75
N ARG A 126 3.40 -17.69 -8.85
CA ARG A 126 2.57 -17.79 -10.05
C ARG A 126 1.12 -17.51 -9.66
N PHE A 127 0.65 -16.33 -10.03
CA PHE A 127 -0.78 -16.03 -9.94
C PHE A 127 -1.51 -16.74 -11.08
N THR A 128 -2.43 -17.64 -10.75
CA THR A 128 -3.17 -18.46 -11.71
C THR A 128 -4.66 -18.24 -11.60
N PRO A 129 -5.44 -18.27 -12.69
CA PRO A 129 -6.89 -18.22 -12.60
C PRO A 129 -7.45 -19.30 -11.66
N LEU A 130 -8.44 -18.92 -10.85
CA LEU A 130 -9.15 -19.82 -9.95
C LEU A 130 -9.80 -20.97 -10.74
N ASN A 131 -9.50 -22.20 -10.35
CA ASN A 131 -10.04 -23.44 -10.90
C ASN A 131 -10.27 -24.47 -9.78
N GLY A 132 -11.27 -24.19 -8.92
CA GLY A 132 -11.70 -25.11 -7.85
C GLY A 132 -10.83 -25.11 -6.58
N GLN A 133 -9.73 -24.35 -6.52
CA GLN A 133 -8.94 -24.24 -5.30
C GLN A 133 -9.75 -23.55 -4.19
N ARG A 134 -9.65 -24.08 -2.97
CA ARG A 134 -10.34 -23.54 -1.80
C ARG A 134 -9.82 -22.16 -1.42
N ASP A 135 -8.51 -21.99 -1.40
CA ASP A 135 -7.85 -20.77 -0.95
C ASP A 135 -7.43 -19.94 -2.18
N PHE A 136 -7.87 -18.69 -2.25
CA PHE A 136 -7.63 -17.84 -3.43
C PHE A 136 -7.74 -16.35 -3.10
N VAL A 137 -7.14 -15.52 -3.95
CA VAL A 137 -7.29 -14.06 -3.91
C VAL A 137 -8.51 -13.64 -4.74
N ASP A 138 -9.47 -12.98 -4.10
CA ASP A 138 -10.64 -12.41 -4.75
C ASP A 138 -10.45 -10.91 -4.97
N ILE A 139 -10.08 -10.53 -6.19
CA ILE A 139 -9.79 -9.14 -6.55
C ILE A 139 -11.11 -8.43 -6.84
N GLN A 140 -11.45 -7.48 -5.97
CA GLN A 140 -12.72 -6.74 -6.01
C GLN A 140 -12.50 -5.23 -5.99
N SER A 141 -13.44 -4.48 -6.58
CA SER A 141 -13.46 -3.03 -6.49
C SER A 141 -14.36 -2.61 -5.34
N LEU A 142 -13.86 -2.70 -4.10
CA LEU A 142 -14.53 -2.17 -2.90
C LEU A 142 -14.05 -0.75 -2.61
N SER A 143 -14.36 -0.20 -1.44
CA SER A 143 -13.80 1.10 -1.04
C SER A 143 -12.29 0.99 -0.89
N GLY A 144 -11.51 1.78 -1.62
CA GLY A 144 -10.07 1.86 -1.44
C GLY A 144 -9.22 0.68 -1.94
N CYS A 145 -7.94 0.74 -1.58
CA CYS A 145 -6.89 -0.24 -1.85
C CYS A 145 -6.53 -0.91 -0.53
N TYR A 146 -6.69 -2.22 -0.42
CA TYR A 146 -6.27 -2.95 0.77
C TYR A 146 -6.16 -4.45 0.53
N SER A 147 -5.44 -5.11 1.42
CA SER A 147 -5.23 -6.55 1.38
C SER A 147 -5.01 -7.11 2.78
N PHE A 148 -5.24 -8.41 2.95
CA PHE A 148 -4.79 -9.11 4.15
C PHE A 148 -3.31 -9.45 4.04
N VAL A 149 -2.62 -9.50 5.18
CA VAL A 149 -1.24 -10.00 5.22
C VAL A 149 -1.23 -11.54 5.21
N GLY A 150 -0.72 -12.10 4.12
CA GLY A 150 -0.56 -13.54 3.90
C GLY A 150 -1.86 -14.27 3.54
N ARG A 151 -1.76 -15.60 3.41
CA ARG A 151 -2.88 -16.50 3.14
C ARG A 151 -3.77 -16.65 4.38
N ARG A 152 -5.05 -16.31 4.27
CA ARG A 152 -6.05 -16.42 5.35
C ARG A 152 -6.88 -17.71 5.30
N GLY A 153 -6.84 -18.41 4.16
CA GLY A 153 -7.72 -19.55 3.87
C GLY A 153 -9.06 -19.11 3.29
N ARG A 154 -9.69 -19.95 2.46
CA ARG A 154 -10.84 -19.60 1.62
C ARG A 154 -10.53 -18.42 0.67
N GLY A 155 -11.55 -17.83 0.06
CA GLY A 155 -11.40 -16.60 -0.70
C GLY A 155 -11.07 -15.43 0.22
N GLN A 156 -9.96 -14.75 -0.03
CA GLN A 156 -9.56 -13.52 0.67
C GLN A 156 -9.59 -12.33 -0.28
N VAL A 157 -10.13 -11.21 0.18
CA VAL A 157 -10.26 -10.01 -0.66
C VAL A 157 -8.92 -9.31 -0.80
N VAL A 158 -8.64 -8.89 -2.03
CA VAL A 158 -7.74 -7.78 -2.34
C VAL A 158 -8.61 -6.69 -2.98
N SER A 159 -8.80 -5.58 -2.28
CA SER A 159 -9.55 -4.46 -2.81
C SER A 159 -8.63 -3.61 -3.68
N LEU A 160 -9.04 -3.43 -4.93
CA LEU A 160 -8.44 -2.45 -5.83
C LEU A 160 -9.58 -1.60 -6.37
N SER A 161 -9.96 -0.55 -5.66
CA SER A 161 -10.93 0.42 -6.16
C SER A 161 -10.58 0.86 -7.58
N ARG A 162 -11.57 0.79 -8.46
CA ARG A 162 -11.47 1.33 -9.83
C ARG A 162 -11.08 2.81 -9.84
N GLN A 163 -11.42 3.51 -8.78
CA GLN A 163 -11.01 4.90 -8.53
C GLN A 163 -9.78 4.87 -7.60
N GLY A 164 -8.58 4.99 -8.17
CA GLY A 164 -7.35 5.26 -7.42
C GLY A 164 -6.44 4.08 -7.12
N CYS A 165 -6.82 2.82 -7.39
CA CYS A 165 -5.98 1.65 -7.05
C CYS A 165 -5.44 0.86 -8.25
N VAL A 166 -5.97 1.07 -9.46
CA VAL A 166 -5.61 0.26 -10.64
C VAL A 166 -4.31 0.76 -11.31
N PHE A 167 -3.25 0.86 -10.51
CA PHE A 167 -1.90 1.23 -10.94
C PHE A 167 -0.95 0.06 -10.69
N ARG A 168 0.07 -0.11 -11.53
CA ARG A 168 1.01 -1.23 -11.42
C ARG A 168 1.62 -1.35 -10.02
N GLN A 169 2.10 -0.23 -9.47
CA GLN A 169 2.75 -0.15 -8.17
C GLN A 169 1.80 -0.49 -7.02
N VAL A 170 0.55 -0.01 -7.07
CA VAL A 170 -0.48 -0.33 -6.05
C VAL A 170 -0.87 -1.80 -6.15
N ILE A 171 -1.09 -2.32 -7.35
CA ILE A 171 -1.39 -3.75 -7.55
C ILE A 171 -0.25 -4.62 -6.99
N GLN A 172 1.01 -4.28 -7.26
CA GLN A 172 2.14 -5.01 -6.69
C GLN A 172 2.21 -4.90 -5.16
N HIS A 173 1.91 -3.72 -4.60
CA HIS A 173 1.85 -3.48 -3.16
C HIS A 173 0.82 -4.38 -2.47
N GLU A 174 -0.43 -4.38 -2.93
CA GLU A 174 -1.50 -5.18 -2.34
C GLU A 174 -1.26 -6.69 -2.49
N LEU A 175 -0.62 -7.10 -3.59
CA LEU A 175 -0.24 -8.49 -3.79
C LEU A 175 0.94 -8.91 -2.89
N LEU A 176 1.87 -8.00 -2.57
CA LEU A 176 2.92 -8.26 -1.57
C LEU A 176 2.31 -8.42 -0.17
N HIS A 177 1.30 -7.63 0.20
CA HIS A 177 0.52 -7.89 1.40
C HIS A 177 -0.08 -9.30 1.38
N ALA A 178 -0.78 -9.67 0.30
CA ALA A 178 -1.37 -11.01 0.17
C ALA A 178 -0.33 -12.15 0.24
N LEU A 179 0.93 -11.87 -0.10
CA LEU A 179 2.06 -12.80 0.01
C LEU A 179 2.70 -12.85 1.41
N GLY A 180 2.38 -11.91 2.31
CA GLY A 180 2.80 -11.91 3.71
C GLY A 180 3.77 -10.78 4.09
N PHE A 181 3.86 -9.71 3.30
CA PHE A 181 4.74 -8.59 3.60
C PHE A 181 3.98 -7.44 4.28
N ASN A 182 4.60 -6.84 5.30
CA ASN A 182 4.16 -5.58 5.89
C ASN A 182 4.90 -4.40 5.23
N HIS A 183 4.50 -3.18 5.56
CA HIS A 183 5.21 -1.99 5.10
C HIS A 183 6.66 -1.92 5.59
N GLU A 184 7.50 -1.22 4.84
CA GLU A 184 8.92 -1.10 5.15
C GLU A 184 9.17 -0.26 6.41
N GLN A 185 8.43 0.84 6.59
CA GLN A 185 8.59 1.75 7.74
C GLN A 185 8.11 1.18 9.08
N THR A 186 7.49 -0.01 9.06
CA THR A 186 7.03 -0.72 10.27
C THR A 186 8.00 -1.82 10.71
N ARG A 187 9.11 -2.04 9.99
CA ARG A 187 10.13 -3.05 10.35
C ARG A 187 10.66 -2.89 11.77
N SER A 188 11.00 -4.01 12.38
CA SER A 188 11.60 -4.11 13.73
C SER A 188 12.91 -3.31 13.90
N ASP A 189 13.64 -3.04 12.82
CA ASP A 189 14.89 -2.26 12.79
C ASP A 189 14.73 -0.83 12.25
N ARG A 190 13.51 -0.39 11.91
CA ARG A 190 13.25 0.87 11.18
C ARG A 190 13.84 2.12 11.87
N ASP A 191 13.92 2.15 13.20
CA ASP A 191 14.44 3.31 13.95
C ASP A 191 15.94 3.58 13.68
N ARG A 192 16.65 2.64 13.03
CA ARG A 192 18.04 2.83 12.55
C ARG A 192 18.11 3.51 11.18
N HIS A 193 16.97 3.67 10.51
CA HIS A 193 16.87 4.08 9.10
C HIS A 193 15.92 5.26 8.91
N VAL A 194 14.87 5.37 9.70
CA VAL A 194 13.94 6.49 9.63
C VAL A 194 13.58 6.99 11.03
N ARG A 195 13.32 8.29 11.11
CA ARG A 195 12.70 8.93 12.26
C ARG A 195 11.26 9.27 11.90
N ILE A 196 10.33 8.89 12.77
CA ILE A 196 8.92 9.28 12.65
C ILE A 196 8.68 10.57 13.44
N LEU A 197 8.09 11.55 12.78
CA LEU A 197 7.70 12.83 13.37
C LEU A 197 6.21 12.80 13.72
N PHE A 198 5.87 12.12 14.82
CA PHE A 198 4.49 11.95 15.27
C PHE A 198 3.74 13.27 15.45
N GLN A 199 4.44 14.36 15.79
CA GLN A 199 3.85 15.70 15.87
C GLN A 199 3.22 16.18 14.55
N ASN A 200 3.66 15.66 13.41
CA ASN A 200 3.14 15.99 12.08
C ASN A 200 2.06 15.00 11.59
N VAL A 201 1.83 13.90 12.31
CA VAL A 201 0.83 12.87 11.93
C VAL A 201 -0.59 13.35 12.28
N ILE A 202 -1.55 13.02 11.42
CA ILE A 202 -3.00 13.20 11.66
C ILE A 202 -3.40 12.48 12.95
N SER A 203 -4.13 13.17 13.83
CA SER A 203 -4.60 12.60 15.09
C SER A 203 -5.42 11.33 14.84
N GLY A 204 -5.06 10.23 15.52
CA GLY A 204 -5.68 8.91 15.36
C GLY A 204 -5.03 8.02 14.29
N MET A 205 -4.08 8.55 13.50
CA MET A 205 -3.35 7.79 12.46
C MET A 205 -1.94 7.37 12.90
N GLU A 206 -1.57 7.61 14.16
CA GLU A 206 -0.25 7.26 14.71
C GLU A 206 0.01 5.75 14.67
N SER A 207 -1.06 4.95 14.78
CA SER A 207 -1.01 3.48 14.69
C SER A 207 -0.39 3.00 13.36
N ASN A 208 -0.52 3.76 12.27
CA ASN A 208 0.03 3.42 10.96
C ASN A 208 1.57 3.46 10.91
N PHE A 209 2.22 4.03 11.92
CA PHE A 209 3.67 4.14 12.04
C PHE A 209 4.24 3.27 13.16
N ILE A 210 3.41 2.43 13.79
CA ILE A 210 3.85 1.54 14.86
C ILE A 210 4.74 0.44 14.28
N ARG A 211 5.81 0.15 15.01
CA ARG A 211 6.76 -0.89 14.68
C ARG A 211 6.18 -2.28 14.97
N LEU A 212 6.44 -3.21 14.07
CA LEU A 212 6.06 -4.62 14.18
C LEU A 212 7.30 -5.48 14.47
N ASP A 213 7.11 -6.63 15.13
CA ASP A 213 8.14 -7.68 15.23
C ASP A 213 8.25 -8.42 13.89
N THR A 214 8.92 -7.80 12.92
CA THR A 214 9.03 -8.32 11.56
C THR A 214 10.17 -9.33 11.41
N ARG A 215 9.90 -10.39 10.63
CA ARG A 215 10.97 -11.26 10.10
C ARG A 215 11.59 -10.59 8.87
N ASN A 216 12.75 -9.95 9.06
CA ASN A 216 13.43 -9.16 8.02
C ASN A 216 14.17 -9.99 6.95
N LEU A 217 14.18 -11.32 7.10
CA LEU A 217 14.79 -12.29 6.17
C LEU A 217 16.27 -12.01 5.85
N GLY A 218 17.01 -11.36 6.76
CA GLY A 218 18.42 -11.01 6.55
C GLY A 218 18.66 -9.98 5.44
N THR A 219 17.61 -9.26 5.03
CA THR A 219 17.72 -8.20 4.01
C THR A 219 17.88 -6.83 4.65
N PRO A 220 18.63 -5.91 4.01
CA PRO A 220 18.74 -4.54 4.49
C PRO A 220 17.39 -3.81 4.40
N TYR A 221 17.30 -2.69 5.12
CA TYR A 221 16.21 -1.73 4.97
C TYR A 221 16.27 -1.08 3.59
N ASP A 222 15.13 -0.95 2.93
CA ASP A 222 15.03 -0.50 1.55
C ASP A 222 14.12 0.73 1.39
N TYR A 223 14.75 1.90 1.30
CA TYR A 223 14.05 3.16 1.03
C TYR A 223 13.28 3.18 -0.31
N THR A 224 13.68 2.32 -1.25
CA THR A 224 13.09 2.22 -2.59
C THR A 224 12.02 1.14 -2.70
N SER A 225 11.70 0.45 -1.60
CA SER A 225 10.67 -0.59 -1.57
C SER A 225 9.32 -0.02 -1.98
N VAL A 226 8.56 -0.79 -2.79
CA VAL A 226 7.17 -0.46 -3.10
C VAL A 226 6.27 -0.52 -1.86
N MET A 227 6.76 -1.12 -0.76
CA MET A 227 6.10 -1.21 0.54
C MET A 227 6.47 -0.05 1.48
N HIS A 228 7.30 0.90 1.07
CA HIS A 228 7.70 2.03 1.91
C HIS A 228 6.77 3.24 1.71
N TYR A 229 6.26 3.79 2.80
CA TYR A 229 5.49 5.04 2.76
C TYR A 229 6.31 6.24 2.28
N GLY A 230 5.66 7.17 1.61
CA GLY A 230 6.21 8.46 1.25
C GLY A 230 6.46 9.36 2.47
N ARG A 231 7.34 10.33 2.28
CA ARG A 231 7.77 11.31 3.29
C ARG A 231 6.63 12.03 4.01
N PHE A 232 5.51 12.25 3.32
CA PHE A 232 4.37 13.05 3.78
C PHE A 232 3.13 12.22 4.09
N ALA A 233 3.23 10.89 4.14
CA ALA A 233 2.10 10.01 4.40
C ALA A 233 1.40 10.42 5.71
N PHE A 234 0.06 10.54 5.68
CA PHE A 234 -0.76 10.92 6.84
C PHE A 234 -0.34 12.21 7.55
N SER A 235 0.17 13.19 6.80
CA SER A 235 0.56 14.50 7.35
C SER A 235 -0.64 15.40 7.58
N LYS A 236 -0.75 16.01 8.77
CA LYS A 236 -1.82 16.98 9.08
C LYS A 236 -1.50 18.42 8.69
N ASN A 237 -0.24 18.72 8.43
CA ASN A 237 0.27 20.08 8.25
C ASN A 237 1.15 20.24 7.01
N GLY A 238 1.16 19.25 6.12
CA GLY A 238 2.00 19.23 4.92
C GLY A 238 3.50 19.06 5.21
N GLN A 239 3.90 18.89 6.47
CA GLN A 239 5.29 18.65 6.86
C GLN A 239 5.60 17.15 6.85
N PRO A 240 6.88 16.75 6.70
CA PRO A 240 7.27 15.35 6.70
C PRO A 240 6.84 14.60 7.96
N THR A 241 6.29 13.40 7.80
CA THR A 241 6.03 12.45 8.89
C THR A 241 7.15 11.41 9.00
N ILE A 242 7.88 11.15 7.92
CA ILE A 242 9.00 10.21 7.88
C ILE A 242 10.25 10.93 7.37
N ILE A 243 11.34 10.91 8.15
CA ILE A 243 12.65 11.45 7.76
C ILE A 243 13.69 10.32 7.73
N PRO A 244 14.31 10.02 6.59
CA PRO A 244 15.41 9.08 6.52
C PRO A 244 16.63 9.53 7.34
N ILE A 245 17.43 8.57 7.81
CA ILE A 245 18.69 8.81 8.53
C ILE A 245 19.79 7.85 8.01
N PRO A 246 21.08 8.26 8.07
CA PRO A 246 21.56 9.58 8.51
C PRO A 246 21.31 10.69 7.47
N ASN A 247 21.10 10.33 6.20
CA ASN A 247 20.83 11.30 5.14
C ASN A 247 19.34 11.64 5.07
N GLY A 248 18.94 12.77 5.67
CA GLY A 248 17.58 13.29 5.63
C GLY A 248 17.00 13.54 4.24
N ASN A 249 17.83 13.62 3.20
CA ASN A 249 17.42 13.87 1.81
C ASN A 249 17.25 12.59 0.99
N ALA A 250 17.45 11.40 1.58
CA ALA A 250 17.22 10.15 0.86
C ALA A 250 15.77 10.08 0.33
N VAL A 251 15.62 9.50 -0.86
CA VAL A 251 14.34 9.34 -1.54
C VAL A 251 13.59 8.15 -0.94
N ILE A 252 12.34 8.36 -0.55
CA ILE A 252 11.42 7.32 -0.04
C ILE A 252 10.05 7.45 -0.70
N GLY A 253 9.39 6.31 -0.91
CA GLY A 253 8.02 6.24 -1.42
C GLY A 253 7.83 6.62 -2.89
N GLN A 254 8.89 6.74 -3.69
CA GLN A 254 8.78 7.02 -5.14
C GLN A 254 8.80 5.75 -6.02
N ALA A 255 8.54 4.59 -5.43
CA ALA A 255 8.58 3.32 -6.13
C ALA A 255 7.42 3.17 -7.12
N ASN A 256 7.74 2.90 -8.39
CA ASN A 256 6.75 2.56 -9.43
C ASN A 256 6.65 1.05 -9.74
N ARG A 257 7.47 0.25 -9.04
CA ARG A 257 7.48 -1.22 -9.08
C ARG A 257 8.23 -1.77 -7.87
N MET A 258 8.10 -3.07 -7.64
CA MET A 258 8.94 -3.82 -6.70
C MET A 258 10.42 -3.52 -6.92
N SER A 259 11.14 -3.24 -5.83
CA SER A 259 12.58 -3.11 -5.83
C SER A 259 13.27 -4.48 -5.97
N PRO A 260 14.59 -4.52 -6.24
CA PRO A 260 15.36 -5.75 -6.15
C PRO A 260 15.29 -6.41 -4.77
N ILE A 261 15.17 -5.62 -3.69
CA ILE A 261 15.06 -6.16 -2.32
C ILE A 261 13.66 -6.73 -2.07
N ASP A 262 12.59 -6.09 -2.56
CA ASP A 262 11.23 -6.66 -2.52
C ASP A 262 11.20 -8.05 -3.18
N ILE A 263 11.73 -8.14 -4.40
CA ILE A 263 11.85 -9.40 -5.15
C ILE A 263 12.67 -10.43 -4.36
N ARG A 264 13.83 -10.03 -3.84
CA ARG A 264 14.69 -10.92 -3.04
C ARG A 264 13.97 -11.43 -1.80
N ARG A 265 13.19 -10.60 -1.11
CA ARG A 265 12.41 -11.00 0.06
C ARG A 265 11.32 -11.99 -0.29
N VAL A 266 10.60 -11.81 -1.40
CA VAL A 266 9.67 -12.84 -1.92
C VAL A 266 10.41 -14.16 -2.12
N ASN A 267 11.56 -14.12 -2.80
CA ASN A 267 12.36 -15.31 -3.08
C ASN A 267 12.87 -16.00 -1.81
N LEU A 268 13.31 -15.25 -0.81
CA LEU A 268 13.75 -15.79 0.48
C LEU A 268 12.57 -16.37 1.29
N LEU A 269 11.42 -15.70 1.30
CA LEU A 269 10.24 -16.14 2.06
C LEU A 269 9.68 -17.46 1.52
N TYR A 270 9.70 -17.64 0.20
CA TYR A 270 9.15 -18.81 -0.49
C TYR A 270 10.21 -19.81 -0.97
N ASP A 271 11.48 -19.63 -0.57
CA ASP A 271 12.62 -20.48 -0.96
C ASP A 271 12.71 -20.67 -2.49
N CYS A 272 12.59 -19.60 -3.26
CA CYS A 272 12.62 -19.65 -4.73
C CYS A 272 14.05 -19.95 -5.24
N ARG A 273 14.51 -21.19 -5.09
CA ARG A 273 15.91 -21.63 -5.30
C ARG A 273 16.50 -21.21 -6.64
N MET A 274 15.71 -21.29 -7.72
CA MET A 274 16.16 -20.90 -9.07
C MET A 274 16.51 -19.40 -9.19
N TYR A 275 15.96 -18.56 -8.31
CA TYR A 275 16.21 -17.10 -8.30
C TYR A 275 17.14 -16.66 -7.16
N LEU A 276 17.57 -17.58 -6.29
CA LEU A 276 18.50 -17.30 -5.18
C LEU A 276 19.94 -17.71 -5.49
N ARG A 277 20.17 -18.51 -6.55
CA ARG A 277 21.51 -18.93 -6.93
C ARG A 277 22.26 -17.78 -7.61
N PRO A 278 23.53 -17.52 -7.23
CA PRO A 278 24.41 -16.66 -8.02
C PRO A 278 24.52 -17.21 -9.44
N ASN A 279 24.51 -16.33 -10.44
CA ASN A 279 24.76 -16.74 -11.82
C ASN A 279 26.21 -17.26 -11.90
N PRO A 280 26.44 -18.54 -12.30
CA PRO A 280 27.81 -19.07 -12.38
C PRO A 280 28.71 -18.31 -13.37
N ALA A 281 28.13 -17.50 -14.27
CA ALA A 281 28.88 -16.67 -15.23
C ALA A 281 29.53 -15.39 -14.65
N ASN A 282 29.32 -15.06 -13.38
CA ASN A 282 29.91 -13.87 -12.74
C ASN A 282 31.06 -14.18 -11.77
N ASN A 283 31.54 -15.42 -11.75
CA ASN A 283 32.66 -15.88 -10.90
C ASN A 283 33.90 -16.30 -11.72
N SER A 284 34.02 -15.81 -12.95
CA SER A 284 35.18 -16.01 -13.84
C SER A 284 35.79 -14.68 -14.21
#